data_AF-A0A5N5X7W1-F1
#
_entry.id   AF-A0A5N5X7W1-F1
#
_cell.length_a   1.000
_cell.length_b   1.000
_cell.length_c   1.000
_cell.angle_alpha   90.00
_cell.angle_beta   90.00
_cell.angle_gamma   90.00
#
_symmetry.space_group_name_H-M   'P 1'
#
loop_
_entity.id
_entity.type
_entity.pdbx_description
1 polymer ?
#
loop_
_entity_poly.entity_id
_entity_poly.type
_entity_poly.pdbx_seq_one_letter_code
_entity_poly.pdbx_strand_id
1 'polypeptide(L)' 'MMILDLGYAPGRFQPGPQNSVLDVEGVRVGQVMIHEGSDVHTGVAAILPREPELLKTHPCYAGLHVLNSNGELTGAHQI' A
#
# COMPACT_ATOMS: atom_id res chain seq x y z
N MET A 1 -8.10 2.77 -15.45
CA MET A 1 -8.58 1.50 -16.03
C MET A 1 -7.99 0.37 -15.22
N MET A 2 -8.85 -0.53 -14.74
CA MET A 2 -8.51 -1.74 -13.99
C MET A 2 -8.79 -2.98 -14.84
N ILE A 3 -8.30 -4.15 -14.43
CA ILE A 3 -8.57 -5.42 -15.13
C ILE A 3 -10.06 -5.78 -15.15
N LEU A 4 -10.84 -5.28 -14.18
CA LEU A 4 -12.29 -5.46 -14.12
C LEU A 4 -12.99 -4.78 -15.30
N ASP A 5 -12.49 -3.61 -15.73
CA ASP A 5 -13.00 -2.89 -16.90
C ASP A 5 -12.80 -3.69 -18.20
N LEU A 6 -11.90 -4.67 -18.18
CA LEU A 6 -11.61 -5.60 -19.28
C LEU A 6 -12.39 -6.92 -19.16
N GLY A 7 -13.27 -7.05 -18.16
CA GLY A 7 -14.09 -8.24 -17.93
C GLY A 7 -13.43 -9.32 -17.06
N TYR A 8 -12.28 -9.06 -16.45
CA TYR A 8 -11.58 -10.02 -15.59
C TYR A 8 -11.77 -9.70 -14.10
N ALA A 9 -12.37 -10.64 -13.37
CA ALA A 9 -12.61 -10.55 -11.93
C ALA A 9 -11.97 -11.77 -11.20
N PRO A 10 -10.71 -11.68 -10.74
CA PRO A 10 -10.07 -12.78 -10.04
C PRO A 10 -10.72 -13.00 -8.65
N GLY A 11 -10.93 -14.27 -8.29
CA GLY A 11 -11.54 -14.66 -7.02
C GLY A 11 -13.07 -14.73 -7.08
N ARG A 12 -13.71 -14.87 -5.91
CA ARG A 12 -15.17 -15.05 -5.77
C ARG A 12 -15.90 -13.92 -5.06
N PHE A 13 -15.17 -12.93 -4.56
CA PHE A 13 -15.72 -11.84 -3.76
C PHE A 13 -15.78 -10.55 -4.58
N GLN A 14 -16.81 -9.76 -4.36
CA GLN A 14 -16.95 -8.44 -4.98
C GLN A 14 -15.94 -7.47 -4.35
N PRO A 15 -15.26 -6.62 -5.15
CA PRO A 15 -14.38 -5.60 -4.62
C PRO A 15 -15.18 -4.50 -3.90
N GLY A 16 -14.47 -3.69 -3.12
CA GLY A 16 -15.02 -2.44 -2.60
C GLY A 16 -15.27 -1.40 -3.71
N PRO A 17 -15.95 -0.29 -3.39
CA PRO A 17 -16.34 0.71 -4.37
C PRO A 17 -15.19 1.30 -5.18
N GLN A 18 -14.01 1.49 -4.55
CA GLN A 18 -12.81 1.99 -5.24
C GLN A 18 -11.94 0.87 -5.80
N ASN A 19 -12.22 -0.39 -5.45
CA ASN A 19 -11.40 -1.55 -5.75
C ASN A 19 -9.92 -1.32 -5.36
N SER A 20 -9.72 -0.81 -4.13
CA SER A 20 -8.43 -0.34 -3.63
C SER A 20 -8.30 -0.54 -2.12
N VAL A 21 -7.07 -0.51 -1.60
CA VAL A 21 -6.81 -0.50 -0.15
C VAL A 21 -7.45 0.70 0.55
N LEU A 22 -7.74 1.77 -0.20
CA LEU A 22 -8.45 2.96 0.28
C LEU A 22 -9.92 2.72 0.63
N ASP A 23 -10.47 1.55 0.28
CA ASP A 23 -11.81 1.15 0.75
C ASP A 23 -11.81 0.79 2.26
N VAL A 24 -10.64 0.64 2.89
CA VAL A 24 -10.52 0.51 4.34
C VAL A 24 -10.55 1.90 4.97
N GLU A 25 -11.56 2.16 5.81
CA GLU A 25 -11.75 3.46 6.46
C GLU A 25 -10.50 3.94 7.21
N GLY A 26 -10.10 5.18 6.95
CA GLY A 26 -8.94 5.82 7.56
C GLY A 26 -7.59 5.48 6.94
N VAL A 27 -7.51 4.49 6.03
CA VAL A 27 -6.27 4.23 5.28
C VAL A 27 -6.03 5.33 4.25
N ARG A 28 -4.79 5.81 4.17
CA ARG A 28 -4.36 6.80 3.19
C ARG A 28 -3.13 6.33 2.45
N VAL A 29 -3.04 6.69 1.18
CA VAL A 29 -1.88 6.41 0.31
C VAL A 29 -1.42 7.70 -0.34
N GLY A 30 -0.11 7.95 -0.33
CA GLY A 30 0.52 9.08 -1.02
C GLY A 30 1.75 8.60 -1.79
N GLN A 31 2.10 9.31 -2.86
CA GLN A 31 3.28 9.01 -3.67
C GLN A 31 3.97 10.28 -4.16
N VAL A 32 5.28 10.19 -4.34
CA VAL A 32 6.09 11.19 -5.04
C VAL A 32 6.94 10.45 -6.06
N MET A 33 6.87 10.91 -7.31
CA MET A 33 7.66 10.36 -8.41
C MET A 33 8.66 11.42 -8.88
N ILE A 34 9.88 10.99 -9.13
CA ILE A 34 10.99 11.82 -9.61
C ILE A 34 11.40 11.31 -10.98
N HIS A 35 11.28 12.19 -11.97
CA HIS A 35 11.65 11.95 -13.36
C HIS A 35 12.61 13.05 -13.83
N GLU A 36 13.89 12.72 -13.95
CA GLU A 36 14.93 13.68 -14.33
C GLU A 36 15.84 13.10 -15.42
N GLY A 37 15.96 13.83 -16.54
CA GLY A 37 16.75 13.39 -17.68
C GLY A 37 16.26 12.05 -18.25
N SER A 38 17.22 11.22 -18.68
CA SER A 38 16.96 9.87 -19.21
C SER A 38 17.10 8.75 -18.17
N ASP A 39 17.69 9.04 -17.01
CA ASP A 39 18.25 7.99 -16.15
C ASP A 39 17.60 7.93 -14.76
N VAL A 40 16.90 8.98 -14.34
CA VAL A 40 16.25 9.03 -13.03
C VAL A 40 14.75 8.79 -13.20
N HIS A 41 14.30 7.59 -12.82
CA HIS A 41 12.89 7.21 -12.74
C HIS A 41 12.64 6.49 -11.40
N THR A 42 12.54 7.27 -10.33
CA THR A 42 12.42 6.75 -8.95
C THR A 42 11.30 7.46 -8.20
N GLY A 43 11.06 7.07 -6.95
CA GLY A 43 10.03 7.68 -6.14
C GLY A 43 9.87 7.02 -4.78
N VAL A 44 8.84 7.47 -4.07
CA VAL A 44 8.43 6.90 -2.79
C VAL A 44 6.91 6.80 -2.76
N ALA A 45 6.40 5.73 -2.16
CA ALA A 45 5.01 5.59 -1.78
C ALA A 45 4.91 5.42 -0.26
N ALA A 46 3.96 6.09 0.36
CA ALA A 46 3.68 6.00 1.79
C ALA A 46 2.24 5.53 2.01
N ILE A 47 2.07 4.59 2.94
CA ILE A 47 0.77 4.08 3.36
C ILE A 47 0.60 4.40 4.83
N LEU A 48 -0.47 5.12 5.16
CA LEU A 48 -0.84 5.42 6.54
C LEU A 48 -2.03 4.50 6.90
N PRO A 49 -1.91 3.67 7.96
CA PRO A 49 -2.97 2.75 8.34
C PRO A 49 -4.17 3.42 9.01
N ARG A 50 -4.05 4.72 9.33
CA ARG A 50 -5.03 5.58 10.01
C ARG A 50 -4.80 7.03 9.58
N GLU A 51 -5.69 7.89 10.06
CA GLU A 51 -5.53 9.35 10.01
C GLU A 51 -4.18 9.82 10.61
N PRO A 52 -3.50 10.83 10.01
CA PRO A 52 -2.17 11.29 10.45
C PRO A 52 -2.08 11.64 11.94
N GLU A 53 -3.16 12.21 12.50
CA GLU A 53 -3.25 12.63 13.89
C GLU A 53 -3.29 11.45 14.87
N LEU A 54 -3.71 10.27 14.40
CA LEU A 54 -3.89 9.06 15.22
C LEU A 54 -2.65 8.14 15.22
N LEU A 55 -1.69 8.36 14.32
CA LEU A 55 -0.55 7.45 14.12
C LEU A 55 0.27 7.18 15.39
N LYS A 56 0.37 8.18 16.29
CA LYS A 56 1.16 8.06 17.53
C LYS A 56 0.37 7.51 18.71
N THR A 57 -0.95 7.57 18.65
CA THR A 57 -1.83 7.29 19.79
C THR A 57 -2.62 6.01 19.64
N HIS A 58 -2.80 5.53 18.40
CA HIS A 58 -3.61 4.35 18.08
C HIS A 58 -2.83 3.40 17.17
N PRO A 59 -1.89 2.61 17.74
CA PRO A 59 -1.14 1.62 16.97
C PRO A 59 -2.09 0.56 16.39
N CYS A 60 -1.68 -0.05 15.29
CA CYS A 60 -2.41 -1.16 14.67
C CYS A 60 -1.69 -2.47 14.97
N TYR A 61 -2.45 -3.51 15.30
CA TYR A 61 -1.92 -4.87 15.24
C TYR A 61 -1.49 -5.18 13.80
N ALA A 62 -0.34 -5.83 13.66
CA ALA A 62 0.26 -6.16 12.37
C ALA A 62 0.88 -7.56 12.43
N GLY A 63 1.25 -8.08 11.26
CA GLY A 63 1.93 -9.35 11.12
C GLY A 63 2.75 -9.38 9.85
N LEU A 64 3.81 -10.20 9.85
CA LEU A 64 4.75 -10.33 8.74
C LEU A 64 5.00 -11.81 8.44
N HIS A 65 5.15 -12.14 7.16
CA HIS A 65 5.62 -13.44 6.72
C HIS A 65 6.64 -13.27 5.60
N VAL A 66 7.74 -14.03 5.65
CA VAL A 66 8.82 -13.99 4.66
C VAL A 66 8.77 -15.24 3.81
N LEU A 67 8.28 -15.10 2.57
CA LEU A 67 8.31 -16.18 1.58
C LEU A 67 9.74 -16.42 1.06
N ASN A 68 10.45 -15.33 0.73
CA ASN A 68 11.83 -15.34 0.27
C ASN A 68 12.52 -14.04 0.72
N SER A 69 13.73 -14.15 1.27
CA SER A 69 14.43 -13.04 1.93
C SER A 69 15.37 -12.25 1.01
N ASN A 70 15.17 -12.27 -0.31
CA ASN A 70 16.01 -11.52 -1.23
C ASN A 70 15.55 -10.04 -1.36
N GLY A 71 15.59 -9.30 -0.26
CA GLY A 71 15.19 -7.90 -0.16
C GLY A 71 15.55 -7.30 1.20
N GLU A 72 15.39 -5.99 1.36
CA GLU A 72 15.70 -5.26 2.59
C GLU A 72 14.43 -4.62 3.17
N LEU A 73 14.23 -4.72 4.49
CA LEU A 73 13.03 -4.22 5.17
C LEU A 73 13.38 -3.72 6.57
N THR A 74 13.11 -2.44 6.82
CA THR A 74 13.27 -1.83 8.14
C THR A 74 12.01 -1.97 9.00
N GLY A 75 12.16 -1.95 10.32
CA GLY A 75 11.04 -1.98 11.28
C GLY A 75 10.41 -3.36 11.53
N ALA A 76 10.77 -4.40 10.76
CA ALA A 76 10.19 -5.74 10.87
C ALA A 76 10.30 -6.38 12.27
N HIS A 77 11.33 -6.06 13.04
CA HIS A 77 11.53 -6.59 14.39
C HIS A 77 10.63 -5.94 15.45
N GLN A 78 9.92 -4.86 15.11
CA GLN A 78 8.96 -4.17 15.98
C GLN A 78 7.50 -4.48 15.62
N ILE A 79 7.29 -5.24 14.55
CA ILE A 79 5.99 -5.80 14.15
C ILE A 79 5.79 -7.11 14.90
#